data_AF-A0A1A8N2V0-F1
#
_entry.id   AF-A0A1A8N2V0-F1
#
_cell.length_a   1.000
_cell.length_b   1.000
_cell.length_c   1.000
_cell.angle_alpha   90.00
_cell.angle_beta   90.00
_cell.angle_gamma   90.00
#
_symmetry.space_group_name_H-M   'P 1'
#
loop_
_entity.id
_entity.type
_entity.pdbx_description
1 polymer ?
#
loop_
_entity_poly.entity_id
_entity_poly.type
_entity_poly.pdbx_seq_one_letter_code
_entity_poly.pdbx_strand_id
1 'polypeptide(L)'
;TKCNLRHPPGNEIYRKGTISFFEIDGRKNKNYSQNLCLLAKCFLDHKTLYYDTDPFLFYVMTEYDSKGFHIVGYFSKEKESTEDYNVACILTLPPYQRRGYGKLLIEFSYELSKVEGKTGTPEKPLSDLGLLSYRSYWSQTILEILMDLKPENGERPQITINEISEITSVKKEDVISTLQYLNLINYYKGQYILTLSEDIVEGHEKAMQKRHLRIDPKCLHFTPKDWSKRGKW
;
A
#
# COMPACT_ATOMS: atom_id res chain seq x y z
N THR A 1 -28.51 -7.13 22.09
CA THR A 1 -27.42 -7.05 23.10
C THR A 1 -26.49 -5.90 22.72
N LYS A 2 -25.89 -5.17 23.68
CA LYS A 2 -24.96 -4.07 23.38
C LYS A 2 -23.60 -4.62 22.89
N CYS A 3 -22.92 -3.89 22.01
CA CYS A 3 -21.61 -4.29 21.49
C CYS A 3 -20.48 -3.95 22.48
N ASN A 4 -19.72 -4.96 22.89
CA ASN A 4 -18.59 -4.80 23.83
C ASN A 4 -17.23 -4.69 23.13
N LEU A 5 -17.16 -4.96 21.83
CA LEU A 5 -15.93 -4.80 21.05
C LEU A 5 -15.52 -3.31 20.98
N ARG A 6 -14.22 -3.07 21.09
CA ARG A 6 -13.57 -1.76 21.00
C ARG A 6 -12.48 -1.73 19.92
N HIS A 7 -12.52 -2.69 19.00
CA HIS A 7 -11.59 -2.84 17.89
C HIS A 7 -12.26 -3.55 16.71
N PRO A 8 -11.68 -3.49 15.50
CA PRO A 8 -12.16 -4.27 14.36
C PRO A 8 -12.13 -5.78 14.64
N PRO A 9 -13.14 -6.57 14.20
CA PRO A 9 -13.24 -8.00 14.49
C PRO A 9 -12.32 -8.83 13.58
N GLY A 10 -11.02 -8.77 13.84
CA GLY A 10 -9.98 -9.47 13.08
C GLY A 10 -8.70 -9.66 13.88
N ASN A 11 -7.67 -10.18 13.22
CA ASN A 11 -6.37 -10.36 13.84
C ASN A 11 -5.57 -9.06 13.73
N GLU A 12 -5.03 -8.56 14.84
CA GLU A 12 -4.04 -7.48 14.81
C GLU A 12 -2.74 -8.05 14.23
N ILE A 13 -2.40 -7.66 13.00
CA ILE A 13 -1.20 -8.16 12.28
C ILE A 13 -0.06 -7.14 12.27
N TYR A 14 -0.31 -5.92 12.75
CA TYR A 14 0.70 -4.88 12.88
C TYR A 14 0.36 -3.95 14.02
N ARG A 15 1.38 -3.56 14.80
CA ARG A 15 1.27 -2.53 15.81
C ARG A 15 2.58 -1.75 15.97
N LYS A 16 2.52 -0.42 15.84
CA LYS A 16 3.62 0.49 16.16
C LYS A 16 3.07 1.76 16.82
N GLY A 17 3.42 1.95 18.09
CA GLY A 17 2.89 3.06 18.89
C GLY A 17 1.36 2.97 18.99
N THR A 18 0.67 3.99 18.49
CA THR A 18 -0.79 4.08 18.46
C THR A 18 -1.41 3.51 17.17
N ILE A 19 -0.62 3.15 16.15
CA ILE A 19 -1.14 2.65 14.88
C ILE A 19 -1.17 1.14 14.87
N SER A 20 -2.34 0.57 14.54
CA SER A 20 -2.54 -0.86 14.35
C SER A 20 -3.28 -1.19 13.06
N PHE A 21 -2.95 -2.33 12.45
CA PHE A 21 -3.72 -2.90 11.33
C PHE A 21 -4.36 -4.23 11.73
N PHE A 22 -5.63 -4.38 11.40
CA PHE A 22 -6.40 -5.61 11.59
C PHE A 22 -6.69 -6.27 10.24
N GLU A 23 -6.34 -7.55 10.10
CA GLU A 23 -6.76 -8.40 8.99
C GLU A 23 -8.13 -8.99 9.30
N ILE A 24 -9.10 -8.76 8.41
CA ILE A 24 -10.47 -9.24 8.53
C ILE A 24 -10.83 -10.03 7.28
N ASP A 25 -11.19 -11.30 7.48
CA ASP A 25 -11.79 -12.13 6.42
C ASP A 25 -13.27 -11.77 6.25
N GLY A 26 -13.63 -11.29 5.05
CA GLY A 26 -15.00 -10.87 4.73
C GLY A 26 -16.03 -12.00 4.71
N ARG A 27 -15.60 -13.27 4.58
CA ARG A 27 -16.46 -14.44 4.75
C ARG A 27 -16.75 -14.71 6.23
N LYS A 28 -15.74 -14.57 7.10
CA LYS A 28 -15.87 -14.82 8.55
C LYS A 28 -16.59 -13.69 9.28
N ASN A 29 -16.42 -12.44 8.84
CA ASN A 29 -16.98 -11.24 9.48
C ASN A 29 -17.92 -10.45 8.56
N LYS A 30 -18.83 -11.17 7.88
CA LYS A 30 -19.71 -10.63 6.82
C LYS A 30 -20.41 -9.32 7.18
N ASN A 31 -21.09 -9.26 8.33
CA ASN A 31 -21.81 -8.05 8.74
C ASN A 31 -20.89 -6.83 8.91
N TYR A 32 -19.70 -7.01 9.50
CA TYR A 32 -18.75 -5.93 9.67
C TYR A 32 -18.21 -5.45 8.32
N SER A 33 -17.81 -6.39 7.47
CA SER A 33 -17.30 -6.10 6.13
C SER A 33 -18.34 -5.41 5.23
N GLN A 34 -19.61 -5.83 5.29
CA GLN A 34 -20.71 -5.17 4.57
C GLN A 34 -20.93 -3.74 5.06
N ASN A 35 -20.95 -3.53 6.38
CA ASN A 35 -21.07 -2.18 6.96
C ASN A 35 -19.91 -1.28 6.55
N LEU A 36 -18.68 -1.82 6.53
CA LEU A 36 -17.50 -1.10 6.05
C LEU A 36 -17.61 -0.74 4.56
N CYS A 37 -18.10 -1.68 3.73
CA CYS A 37 -18.35 -1.44 2.32
C CYS A 37 -19.42 -0.36 2.07
N LEU A 38 -20.52 -0.39 2.82
CA LEU A 38 -21.59 0.61 2.75
C LEU A 38 -21.06 2.00 3.16
N LEU A 39 -20.30 2.08 4.25
CA LEU A 39 -19.64 3.32 4.67
C LEU A 39 -18.69 3.84 3.57
N ALA A 40 -17.90 2.95 2.96
CA ALA A 40 -16.97 3.33 1.91
C ALA A 40 -17.68 3.82 0.64
N LYS A 41 -18.83 3.24 0.30
CA LYS A 41 -19.63 3.64 -0.87
C LYS A 41 -20.09 5.10 -0.81
N CYS A 42 -20.23 5.67 0.38
CA CYS A 42 -20.53 7.09 0.57
C CYS A 42 -19.40 8.02 0.08
N PHE A 43 -18.19 7.50 -0.09
CA PHE A 43 -16.99 8.28 -0.45
C PHE A 43 -16.26 7.74 -1.69
N LEU A 44 -16.72 6.62 -2.25
CA LEU A 44 -16.13 5.96 -3.42
C LEU A 44 -17.21 5.75 -4.49
N ASP A 45 -17.12 6.51 -5.58
CA ASP A 45 -18.12 6.51 -6.65
C ASP A 45 -18.15 5.17 -7.39
N HIS A 46 -16.98 4.60 -7.68
CA HIS A 46 -16.83 3.38 -8.48
C HIS A 46 -16.93 2.07 -7.67
N LYS A 47 -17.30 2.11 -6.38
CA LYS A 47 -17.45 0.88 -5.60
C LYS A 47 -18.75 0.16 -5.97
N THR A 48 -18.63 -0.99 -6.63
CA THR A 48 -19.76 -1.79 -7.14
C THR A 48 -20.12 -2.97 -6.24
N LEU A 49 -19.13 -3.57 -5.56
CA LEU A 49 -19.32 -4.73 -4.67
C LEU A 49 -19.36 -4.28 -3.21
N TYR A 50 -20.53 -4.44 -2.58
CA TYR A 50 -20.75 -4.08 -1.17
C TYR A 50 -21.50 -5.13 -0.34
N TYR A 51 -22.20 -6.08 -0.96
CA TYR A 51 -22.85 -7.19 -0.25
C TYR A 51 -22.08 -8.51 -0.31
N ASP A 52 -21.41 -8.79 -1.43
CA ASP A 52 -20.57 -9.97 -1.54
C ASP A 52 -19.15 -9.65 -1.05
N THR A 53 -18.91 -9.95 0.23
CA THR A 53 -17.63 -9.70 0.90
C THR A 53 -16.78 -10.95 1.05
N ASP A 54 -17.34 -12.12 0.72
CA ASP A 54 -16.70 -13.42 0.86
C ASP A 54 -15.35 -13.55 0.13
N PRO A 55 -15.14 -12.97 -1.08
CA PRO A 55 -13.87 -13.08 -1.80
C PRO A 55 -12.79 -12.09 -1.32
N PHE A 56 -13.09 -11.22 -0.35
CA PHE A 56 -12.19 -10.15 0.06
C PHE A 56 -11.60 -10.35 1.46
N LEU A 57 -10.35 -9.89 1.60
CA LEU A 57 -9.74 -9.50 2.87
C LEU A 57 -9.83 -7.99 3.04
N PHE A 58 -9.97 -7.55 4.28
CA PHE A 58 -10.00 -6.13 4.66
C PHE A 58 -8.88 -5.88 5.66
N TYR A 59 -8.05 -4.88 5.36
CA TYR A 59 -6.96 -4.43 6.22
C TYR A 59 -7.35 -3.08 6.81
N VAL A 60 -7.83 -3.12 8.05
CA VAL A 60 -8.39 -1.95 8.74
C VAL A 60 -7.32 -1.31 9.61
N MET A 61 -6.97 -0.07 9.28
CA MET A 61 -6.05 0.74 10.06
C MET A 61 -6.80 1.49 11.15
N THR A 62 -6.20 1.53 12.33
CA THR A 62 -6.77 2.17 13.52
C THR A 62 -5.75 3.01 14.28
N GLU A 63 -6.25 4.01 14.98
CA GLU A 63 -5.55 4.69 16.07
C GLU A 63 -6.03 4.19 17.42
N TYR A 64 -5.10 3.86 18.30
CA TYR A 64 -5.37 3.39 19.65
C TYR A 64 -5.27 4.52 20.68
N ASP A 65 -6.29 4.65 21.53
CA ASP A 65 -6.29 5.49 22.72
C ASP A 65 -6.88 4.75 23.95
N SER A 66 -7.06 5.45 25.06
CA SER A 66 -7.64 4.89 26.30
C SER A 66 -9.07 4.33 26.15
N LYS A 67 -9.80 4.69 25.10
CA LYS A 67 -11.18 4.25 24.82
C LYS A 67 -11.23 3.07 23.84
N GLY A 68 -10.14 2.76 23.14
CA GLY A 68 -10.03 1.63 22.23
C GLY A 68 -9.38 2.00 20.90
N PHE A 69 -9.74 1.25 19.86
CA PHE A 69 -9.21 1.40 18.51
C PHE A 69 -10.23 2.10 17.62
N HIS A 70 -9.83 3.25 17.07
CA HIS A 70 -10.65 4.09 16.21
C HIS A 70 -10.24 3.87 14.76
N ILE A 71 -11.19 3.45 13.93
CA ILE A 71 -10.93 3.29 12.49
C ILE A 71 -10.56 4.64 11.86
N VAL A 72 -9.44 4.65 11.13
CA VAL A 72 -8.99 5.82 10.35
C VAL A 72 -9.09 5.60 8.85
N GLY A 73 -9.00 4.35 8.42
CA GLY A 73 -9.07 3.96 7.02
C GLY A 73 -8.89 2.46 6.83
N TYR A 74 -9.04 1.99 5.61
CA TYR A 74 -8.81 0.59 5.26
C TYR A 74 -8.44 0.46 3.79
N PHE A 75 -7.94 -0.72 3.42
CA PHE A 75 -8.03 -1.20 2.05
C PHE A 75 -8.58 -2.63 2.01
N SER A 76 -9.22 -3.01 0.91
CA SER A 76 -9.61 -4.39 0.63
C SER A 76 -8.70 -5.00 -0.43
N LYS A 77 -8.53 -6.31 -0.37
CA LYS A 77 -7.72 -7.12 -1.29
C LYS A 77 -8.49 -8.39 -1.63
N GLU A 78 -8.54 -8.77 -2.90
CA GLU A 78 -9.08 -10.06 -3.29
C GLU A 78 -8.20 -11.18 -2.73
N LYS A 79 -8.83 -12.26 -2.26
CA LYS A 79 -8.09 -13.46 -1.81
C LYS A 79 -7.32 -14.11 -2.95
N GLU A 80 -7.91 -14.06 -4.14
CA GLU A 80 -7.34 -14.53 -5.40
C GLU A 80 -7.63 -13.46 -6.45
N SER A 81 -6.59 -12.76 -6.92
CA SER A 81 -6.70 -11.75 -7.98
C SER A 81 -5.98 -12.25 -9.23
N THR A 82 -6.69 -12.33 -10.36
CA THR A 82 -6.10 -12.78 -11.64
C THR A 82 -5.12 -11.77 -12.22
N GLU A 83 -5.32 -10.49 -11.89
CA GLU A 83 -4.53 -9.35 -12.38
C GLU A 83 -3.44 -8.95 -11.38
N ASP A 84 -3.18 -9.74 -10.34
CA ASP A 84 -2.28 -9.42 -9.23
C ASP A 84 -2.54 -8.02 -8.61
N TYR A 85 -3.82 -7.68 -8.42
CA TYR A 85 -4.16 -6.48 -7.67
C TYR A 85 -3.88 -6.70 -6.19
N ASN A 86 -3.00 -5.87 -5.61
CA ASN A 86 -2.73 -5.91 -4.17
C ASN A 86 -3.70 -5.04 -3.36
N VAL A 87 -4.48 -4.20 -4.05
CA VAL A 87 -5.55 -3.35 -3.50
C VAL A 87 -6.72 -3.31 -4.47
N ALA A 88 -7.92 -3.62 -3.98
CA ALA A 88 -9.18 -3.48 -4.72
C ALA A 88 -9.87 -2.13 -4.41
N CYS A 89 -9.98 -1.78 -3.14
CA CYS A 89 -10.48 -0.48 -2.70
C CYS A 89 -9.60 0.05 -1.58
N ILE A 90 -9.37 1.36 -1.53
CA ILE A 90 -8.63 2.02 -0.45
C ILE A 90 -9.34 3.31 -0.05
N LEU A 91 -9.46 3.54 1.25
CA LEU A 91 -10.13 4.71 1.80
C LEU A 91 -9.46 5.15 3.09
N THR A 92 -9.12 6.44 3.17
CA THR A 92 -8.96 7.15 4.44
C THR A 92 -10.26 7.90 4.73
N LEU A 93 -10.84 7.70 5.92
CA LEU A 93 -12.09 8.35 6.29
C LEU A 93 -11.91 9.88 6.31
N PRO A 94 -12.92 10.66 5.88
CA PRO A 94 -12.77 12.10 5.65
C PRO A 94 -12.11 12.91 6.78
N PRO A 95 -12.44 12.69 8.08
CA PRO A 95 -11.83 13.45 9.18
C PRO A 95 -10.31 13.25 9.33
N TYR A 96 -9.79 12.15 8.78
CA TYR A 96 -8.40 11.73 8.89
C TYR A 96 -7.60 11.94 7.59
N GLN A 97 -8.22 12.47 6.53
CA GLN A 97 -7.52 12.75 5.28
C GLN A 97 -6.44 13.82 5.45
N ARG A 98 -5.45 13.81 4.54
CA ARG A 98 -4.30 14.75 4.53
C ARG A 98 -3.39 14.71 5.77
N ARG A 99 -3.47 13.64 6.57
CA ARG A 99 -2.59 13.40 7.74
C ARG A 99 -1.51 12.32 7.51
N GLY A 100 -1.33 11.87 6.27
CA GLY A 100 -0.35 10.84 5.91
C GLY A 100 -0.88 9.39 5.92
N TYR A 101 -2.05 9.14 6.52
CA TYR A 101 -2.66 7.79 6.59
C TYR A 101 -2.89 7.13 5.23
N GLY A 102 -3.30 7.87 4.21
CA GLY A 102 -3.49 7.30 2.86
C GLY A 102 -2.20 6.69 2.32
N LYS A 103 -1.06 7.36 2.53
CA LYS A 103 0.25 6.85 2.15
C LYS A 103 0.67 5.65 3.01
N LEU A 104 0.31 5.65 4.29
CA LEU A 104 0.57 4.54 5.20
C LEU A 104 -0.21 3.27 4.82
N LEU A 105 -1.48 3.41 4.39
CA LEU A 105 -2.29 2.32 3.85
C LEU A 105 -1.67 1.72 2.58
N ILE A 106 -1.19 2.58 1.66
CA ILE A 106 -0.49 2.14 0.43
C ILE A 106 0.82 1.43 0.77
N GLU A 107 1.63 2.00 1.66
CA GLU A 107 2.89 1.39 2.09
C GLU A 107 2.64 0.02 2.71
N PHE A 108 1.63 -0.10 3.57
CA PHE A 108 1.26 -1.38 4.18
C PHE A 108 0.83 -2.42 3.16
N SER A 109 0.07 -2.04 2.11
CA SER A 109 -0.34 -2.99 1.07
C SER A 109 0.86 -3.57 0.30
N TYR A 110 1.91 -2.77 0.10
CA TYR A 110 3.15 -3.23 -0.52
C TYR A 110 4.02 -4.06 0.43
N GLU A 111 4.05 -3.75 1.74
CA GLU A 111 4.72 -4.62 2.72
C GLU A 111 4.10 -6.02 2.75
N LEU A 112 2.78 -6.14 2.61
CA LEU A 112 2.14 -7.46 2.45
C LEU A 112 2.61 -8.16 1.17
N SER A 113 2.66 -7.45 0.04
CA SER A 113 3.15 -8.00 -1.23
C SER A 113 4.61 -8.49 -1.13
N LYS A 114 5.47 -7.77 -0.40
CA LYS A 114 6.86 -8.19 -0.14
C LYS A 114 6.93 -9.48 0.66
N VAL A 115 6.14 -9.60 1.73
CA VAL A 115 6.06 -10.83 2.54
C VAL A 115 5.51 -12.01 1.72
N GLU A 116 4.61 -11.75 0.77
CA GLU A 116 4.08 -12.75 -0.15
C GLU A 116 5.05 -13.12 -1.29
N GLY A 117 6.15 -12.38 -1.47
CA GLY A 117 7.09 -12.59 -2.58
C GLY A 117 6.48 -12.29 -3.95
N LYS A 118 5.53 -11.34 -4.01
CA LYS A 118 4.79 -10.97 -5.23
C LYS A 118 4.93 -9.49 -5.53
N THR A 119 4.72 -9.11 -6.78
CA THR A 119 4.49 -7.72 -7.18
C THR A 119 3.00 -7.41 -7.20
N GLY A 120 2.63 -6.13 -7.13
CA GLY A 120 1.24 -5.72 -7.12
C GLY A 120 1.02 -4.28 -7.60
N THR A 121 -0.22 -4.03 -7.99
CA THR A 121 -0.72 -2.71 -8.43
C THR A 121 -2.14 -2.53 -7.88
N PRO A 122 -2.65 -1.31 -7.67
CA PRO A 122 -4.06 -1.13 -7.34
C PRO A 122 -4.97 -1.44 -8.53
N GLU A 123 -6.20 -1.87 -8.23
CA GLU A 123 -7.29 -2.02 -9.19
C GLU A 123 -7.58 -0.68 -9.90
N LYS A 124 -7.94 -0.77 -11.19
CA LYS A 124 -8.22 0.38 -12.06
C LYS A 124 -9.70 0.43 -12.44
N PRO A 125 -10.31 1.62 -12.62
CA PRO A 125 -9.69 2.95 -12.50
C PRO A 125 -9.53 3.41 -11.04
N LEU A 126 -8.44 4.14 -10.77
CA LEU A 126 -8.25 4.86 -9.50
C LEU A 126 -9.08 6.16 -9.48
N SER A 127 -9.49 6.60 -8.29
CA SER A 127 -9.95 7.98 -8.10
C SER A 127 -8.81 8.98 -8.26
N ASP A 128 -9.10 10.24 -8.59
CA ASP A 128 -8.06 11.29 -8.73
C ASP A 128 -7.17 11.40 -7.49
N LEU A 129 -7.78 11.39 -6.29
CA LEU A 129 -7.06 11.41 -5.02
C LEU A 129 -6.22 10.14 -4.82
N GLY A 130 -6.74 8.98 -5.24
CA GLY A 130 -6.01 7.72 -5.22
C GLY A 130 -4.78 7.77 -6.12
N LEU A 131 -4.94 8.20 -7.38
CA LEU A 131 -3.86 8.32 -8.35
C LEU A 131 -2.74 9.25 -7.88
N LEU A 132 -3.09 10.43 -7.33
CA LEU A 132 -2.10 11.35 -6.76
C LEU A 132 -1.35 10.73 -5.57
N SER A 133 -2.05 9.97 -4.73
CA SER A 133 -1.45 9.30 -3.57
C SER A 133 -0.49 8.19 -3.98
N TYR A 134 -0.87 7.35 -4.95
CA TYR A 134 -0.01 6.29 -5.49
C TYR A 134 1.20 6.85 -6.22
N ARG A 135 1.04 7.86 -7.09
CA ARG A 135 2.18 8.55 -7.73
C ARG A 135 3.15 9.12 -6.70
N SER A 136 2.63 9.80 -5.67
CA SER A 136 3.48 10.34 -4.60
C SER A 136 4.21 9.24 -3.83
N TYR A 137 3.58 8.11 -3.57
CA TYR A 137 4.21 6.96 -2.91
C TYR A 137 5.29 6.33 -3.80
N TRP A 138 4.97 5.97 -5.05
CA TRP A 138 5.92 5.35 -5.97
C TRP A 138 7.13 6.22 -6.25
N SER A 139 6.92 7.53 -6.48
CA SER A 139 8.04 8.46 -6.68
C SER A 139 8.97 8.49 -5.47
N GLN A 140 8.44 8.53 -4.25
CA GLN A 140 9.27 8.52 -3.05
C GLN A 140 10.02 7.21 -2.89
N THR A 141 9.34 6.08 -3.01
CA THR A 141 9.93 4.75 -2.84
C THR A 141 11.05 4.49 -3.86
N ILE A 142 10.84 4.88 -5.13
CA ILE A 142 11.85 4.68 -6.19
C ILE A 142 13.03 5.64 -5.99
N LEU A 143 12.78 6.90 -5.65
CA LEU A 143 13.88 7.85 -5.39
C LEU A 143 14.72 7.47 -4.17
N GLU A 144 14.10 6.98 -3.08
CA GLU A 144 14.81 6.44 -1.91
C GLU A 144 15.80 5.35 -2.35
N ILE A 145 15.38 4.39 -3.18
CA ILE A 145 16.25 3.32 -3.69
C ILE A 145 17.39 3.91 -4.52
N LEU A 146 17.08 4.78 -5.49
CA LEU A 146 18.09 5.32 -6.40
C LEU A 146 19.15 6.16 -5.66
N MET A 147 18.77 6.83 -4.57
CA MET A 147 19.66 7.63 -3.75
C MET A 147 20.53 6.78 -2.81
N ASP A 148 20.02 5.62 -2.36
CA ASP A 148 20.76 4.70 -1.49
C ASP A 148 21.73 3.77 -2.26
N LEU A 149 21.70 3.79 -3.59
CA LEU A 149 22.61 3.01 -4.43
C LEU A 149 24.07 3.43 -4.22
N LYS A 150 24.90 2.46 -3.85
CA LYS A 150 26.35 2.66 -3.66
C LYS A 150 27.11 2.21 -4.91
N PRO A 151 28.20 2.91 -5.27
CA PRO A 151 29.11 2.42 -6.31
C PRO A 151 29.79 1.14 -5.83
N GLU A 152 29.74 0.09 -6.64
CA GLU A 152 30.53 -1.13 -6.42
C GLU A 152 31.84 -1.03 -7.19
N ASN A 153 32.97 -1.32 -6.52
CA ASN A 153 34.30 -1.37 -7.14
C ASN A 153 34.73 -0.11 -7.91
N GLY A 154 34.19 1.07 -7.56
CA GLY A 154 34.48 2.34 -8.24
C GLY A 154 33.70 2.56 -9.55
N GLU A 155 32.80 1.64 -9.90
CA GLU A 155 31.89 1.80 -11.03
C GLU A 155 30.66 2.64 -10.64
N ARG A 156 30.00 3.24 -11.64
CA ARG A 156 28.75 3.98 -11.40
C ARG A 156 27.69 3.01 -10.90
N PRO A 157 26.84 3.39 -9.92
CA PRO A 157 25.77 2.51 -9.47
C PRO A 157 24.84 2.15 -10.63
N GLN A 158 24.44 0.88 -10.69
CA GLN A 158 23.53 0.35 -11.69
C GLN A 158 22.35 -0.31 -10.99
N ILE A 159 21.16 -0.14 -11.57
CA ILE A 159 19.96 -0.86 -11.16
C ILE A 159 19.04 -1.03 -12.37
N THR A 160 18.40 -2.18 -12.46
CA THR A 160 17.44 -2.52 -13.50
C THR A 160 16.01 -2.27 -13.02
N ILE A 161 15.08 -2.13 -13.98
CA ILE A 161 13.64 -2.04 -13.69
C ILE A 161 13.15 -3.27 -12.91
N ASN A 162 13.72 -4.45 -13.20
CA ASN A 162 13.39 -5.69 -12.51
C ASN A 162 13.80 -5.64 -11.04
N GLU A 163 15.02 -5.19 -10.72
CA GLU A 163 15.48 -5.06 -9.34
C GLU A 163 14.66 -4.05 -8.55
N ILE A 164 14.31 -2.90 -9.13
CA ILE A 164 13.39 -1.94 -8.47
C ILE A 164 12.05 -2.61 -8.19
N SER A 165 11.50 -3.35 -9.15
CA SER A 165 10.23 -4.07 -9.00
C SER A 165 10.27 -5.12 -7.89
N GLU A 166 11.37 -5.88 -7.80
CA GLU A 166 11.57 -6.92 -6.79
C GLU A 166 11.76 -6.34 -5.39
N ILE A 167 12.54 -5.27 -5.24
CA ILE A 167 12.79 -4.60 -3.95
C ILE A 167 11.51 -3.95 -3.40
N THR A 168 10.68 -3.38 -4.28
CA THR A 168 9.51 -2.57 -3.89
C THR A 168 8.20 -3.35 -3.89
N SER A 169 8.15 -4.52 -4.54
CA SER A 169 6.92 -5.21 -4.94
C SER A 169 5.99 -4.38 -5.86
N VAL A 170 6.47 -3.28 -6.45
CA VAL A 170 5.71 -2.51 -7.43
C VAL A 170 5.83 -3.19 -8.80
N LYS A 171 4.72 -3.31 -9.55
CA LYS A 171 4.75 -3.85 -10.91
C LYS A 171 5.68 -3.05 -11.83
N LYS A 172 6.32 -3.72 -12.79
CA LYS A 172 7.31 -3.10 -13.70
C LYS A 172 6.73 -1.94 -14.49
N GLU A 173 5.46 -2.04 -14.88
CA GLU A 173 4.74 -1.00 -15.62
C GLU A 173 4.59 0.28 -14.77
N ASP A 174 4.34 0.13 -13.47
CA ASP A 174 4.22 1.26 -12.54
C ASP A 174 5.60 1.86 -12.22
N VAL A 175 6.66 1.05 -12.16
CA VAL A 175 8.05 1.53 -12.08
C VAL A 175 8.42 2.35 -13.31
N ILE A 176 8.21 1.81 -14.52
CA ILE A 176 8.51 2.48 -15.78
C ILE A 176 7.75 3.80 -15.88
N SER A 177 6.44 3.77 -15.65
CA SER A 177 5.60 4.97 -15.73
C SER A 177 5.98 6.02 -14.70
N THR A 178 6.44 5.62 -13.51
CA THR A 178 6.94 6.55 -12.49
C THR A 178 8.26 7.18 -12.89
N LEU A 179 9.21 6.39 -13.40
CA LEU A 179 10.51 6.90 -13.88
C LEU A 179 10.33 7.84 -15.08
N GLN A 180 9.38 7.54 -15.99
CA GLN A 180 8.99 8.43 -17.08
C GLN A 180 8.35 9.72 -16.57
N TYR A 181 7.42 9.62 -15.60
CA TYR A 181 6.77 10.78 -14.99
C TYR A 181 7.78 11.73 -14.31
N LEU A 182 8.83 11.16 -13.70
CA LEU A 182 9.92 11.91 -13.08
C LEU A 182 11.02 12.36 -14.08
N ASN A 183 10.89 12.04 -15.36
CA ASN A 183 11.89 12.30 -16.42
C ASN A 183 13.29 11.75 -16.10
N LEU A 184 13.36 10.59 -15.45
CA LEU A 184 14.63 9.98 -15.03
C LEU A 184 15.25 9.09 -16.12
N ILE A 185 14.44 8.57 -17.04
CA ILE A 185 14.90 7.67 -18.11
C ILE A 185 15.44 8.49 -19.28
N ASN A 186 16.74 8.32 -19.57
CA ASN A 186 17.41 8.95 -20.71
C ASN A 186 18.03 7.87 -21.62
N TYR A 187 18.19 8.15 -22.91
CA TYR A 187 18.85 7.25 -23.86
C TYR A 187 20.22 7.79 -24.23
N TYR A 188 21.28 7.04 -23.97
CA TYR A 188 22.66 7.43 -24.22
C TYR A 188 23.47 6.25 -24.78
N LYS A 189 24.15 6.48 -25.92
CA LYS A 189 25.01 5.48 -26.60
C LYS A 189 24.36 4.09 -26.79
N GLY A 190 23.08 4.05 -27.13
CA GLY A 190 22.38 2.78 -27.38
C GLY A 190 21.75 2.13 -26.14
N GLN A 191 21.84 2.77 -24.97
CA GLN A 191 21.36 2.22 -23.70
C GLN A 191 20.48 3.22 -22.96
N TYR A 192 19.52 2.71 -22.17
CA TYR A 192 18.77 3.53 -21.23
C TYR A 192 19.59 3.71 -19.95
N ILE A 193 19.68 4.96 -19.48
CA ILE A 193 20.35 5.35 -18.25
C ILE A 193 19.37 6.11 -17.35
N LEU A 194 19.54 5.98 -16.04
CA LEU A 194 18.81 6.78 -15.05
C LEU A 194 19.67 7.98 -14.64
N THR A 195 19.07 9.18 -14.69
CA THR A 195 19.76 10.42 -14.32
C THR A 195 18.99 11.10 -13.20
N LEU A 196 19.63 11.30 -12.05
CA LEU A 196 19.12 12.11 -10.95
C LEU A 196 19.74 13.51 -11.03
N SER A 197 18.91 14.56 -11.10
CA SER A 197 19.40 15.93 -10.96
C SER A 197 19.43 16.34 -9.48
N GLU A 198 20.24 17.35 -9.15
CA GLU A 198 20.31 17.93 -7.79
C GLU A 198 18.93 18.43 -7.33
N ASP A 199 18.15 19.07 -8.21
CA ASP A 199 16.79 19.53 -7.91
C ASP A 199 15.85 18.40 -7.46
N ILE A 200 15.95 17.22 -8.10
CA ILE A 200 15.12 16.06 -7.76
C ILE A 200 15.54 15.50 -6.39
N VAL A 201 16.84 15.43 -6.14
CA VAL A 201 17.40 14.98 -4.86
C VAL A 201 16.95 15.90 -3.73
N GLU A 202 17.16 17.22 -3.86
CA GLU A 202 16.75 18.18 -2.84
C GLU A 202 15.22 18.17 -2.61
N GLY A 203 14.45 18.07 -3.69
CA GLY A 203 12.99 18.00 -3.63
C GLY A 203 12.53 16.76 -2.87
N HIS A 204 13.17 15.61 -3.11
CA HIS A 204 12.92 14.38 -2.41
C HIS A 204 13.25 14.50 -0.91
N GLU A 205 14.45 14.98 -0.56
CA GLU A 205 14.86 15.15 0.84
C GLU A 205 13.90 16.06 1.63
N LYS A 206 13.51 17.20 1.04
CA LYS A 206 12.51 18.12 1.64
C LYS A 206 11.15 17.45 1.85
N ALA A 207 10.74 16.57 0.93
CA ALA A 207 9.49 15.81 1.07
C ALA A 207 9.60 14.74 2.17
N MET A 208 10.77 14.10 2.30
CA MET A 208 11.03 13.06 3.28
C MET A 208 11.12 13.59 4.71
N GLN A 209 11.66 14.80 4.91
CA GLN A 209 11.65 15.48 6.21
C GLN A 209 10.22 15.71 6.76
N LYS A 210 9.23 15.86 5.87
CA LYS A 210 7.81 16.05 6.25
C LYS A 210 7.06 14.72 6.46
N ARG A 211 7.65 13.59 6.09
CA ARG A 211 7.01 12.27 6.18
C ARG A 211 7.32 11.62 7.52
N HIS A 212 6.48 11.90 8.52
CA HIS A 212 6.66 11.38 9.87
C HIS A 212 6.11 9.95 10.07
N LEU A 213 5.18 9.50 9.23
CA LEU A 213 4.56 8.18 9.32
C LEU A 213 5.13 7.24 8.26
N ARG A 214 5.67 6.10 8.73
CA ARG A 214 6.18 4.99 7.91
C ARG A 214 5.78 3.66 8.54
N ILE A 215 5.52 2.67 7.70
CA ILE A 215 5.42 1.29 8.16
C ILE A 215 6.81 0.80 8.57
N ASP A 216 6.86 0.10 9.70
CA ASP A 216 8.04 -0.63 10.14
C ASP A 216 7.86 -2.12 9.84
N PRO A 217 8.57 -2.69 8.86
CA PRO A 217 8.39 -4.09 8.49
C PRO A 217 8.61 -5.06 9.67
N LYS A 218 9.39 -4.66 10.69
CA LYS A 218 9.64 -5.50 11.88
C LYS A 218 8.43 -5.62 12.80
N CYS A 219 7.48 -4.68 12.70
CA CYS A 219 6.23 -4.69 13.45
C CYS A 219 5.11 -5.44 12.73
N LEU A 220 5.35 -5.95 11.50
CA LEU A 220 4.41 -6.75 10.73
C LEU A 220 4.54 -8.23 11.12
N HIS A 221 3.49 -8.77 11.73
CA HIS A 221 3.35 -10.18 12.09
C HIS A 221 2.32 -10.82 11.17
N PHE A 222 2.74 -11.18 9.96
CA PHE A 222 1.87 -11.71 8.91
C PHE A 222 2.42 -13.00 8.32
N THR A 223 1.54 -13.96 8.07
CA THR A 223 1.86 -15.20 7.37
C THR A 223 0.90 -15.33 6.18
N PRO A 224 1.41 -15.36 4.93
CA PRO A 224 0.58 -15.53 3.75
C PRO A 224 -0.27 -16.79 3.82
N LYS A 225 -1.53 -16.68 3.39
CA LYS A 225 -2.46 -17.81 3.27
C LYS A 225 -2.59 -18.22 1.82
N ASP A 226 -2.57 -19.53 1.59
CA ASP A 226 -2.86 -20.11 0.29
C ASP A 226 -4.37 -20.28 0.13
N TRP A 227 -5.01 -19.30 -0.51
CA TRP A 227 -6.47 -19.29 -0.72
C TRP A 227 -6.93 -20.28 -1.81
N SER A 228 -6.01 -20.70 -2.71
CA SER A 228 -6.31 -21.65 -3.80
C SER A 228 -6.61 -23.06 -3.27
N LYS A 229 -6.02 -23.41 -2.12
CA LYS A 229 -6.30 -24.67 -1.42
C LYS A 229 -7.56 -24.50 -0.59
N ARG A 230 -8.69 -25.01 -1.11
CA ARG A 230 -9.92 -25.21 -0.33
C ARG A 230 -9.69 -26.23 0.80
N GLY A 231 -9.04 -25.80 1.86
CA GLY A 231 -8.88 -26.51 3.13
C GLY A 231 -9.75 -25.88 4.22
N LYS A 232 -10.17 -26.67 5.21
CA LYS A 232 -10.97 -26.23 6.36
C LYS A 232 -10.23 -25.13 7.15
N TRP A 233 -10.61 -23.87 6.96
CA TRP A 233 -10.09 -22.71 7.72
C TRP A 233 -11.22 -21.88 8.31
#